data_AF-A0A2V5USA8-F1
#
_entry.id   AF-A0A2V5USA8-F1
#
_cell.length_a   1.000
_cell.length_b   1.000
_cell.length_c   1.000
_cell.angle_alpha   90.00
_cell.angle_beta   90.00
_cell.angle_gamma   90.00
#
_symmetry.space_group_name_H-M   'P 1'
#
loop_
_entity.id
_entity.type
_entity.pdbx_description
1 polymer ?
#
loop_
_entity_poly.entity_id
_entity_poly.type
_entity_poly.pdbx_seq_one_letter_code
_entity_poly.pdbx_strand_id
1 'polypeptide(L)' 'MGPRLNFIYFICDLIGTAIFFYAAYRRFYLCRNVDRLERAGKLKPSVAAWIRQNPRASSGMWIIVGCSFLFLAFARLWG' A
#
# COMPACT_ATOMS: atom_id res chain seq x y z
N MET A 1 -29.26 10.75 -2.21
CA MET A 1 -28.20 11.78 -2.24
C MET A 1 -27.95 12.16 -3.70
N GLY A 2 -27.86 13.46 -4.02
CA GLY A 2 -27.74 13.91 -5.42
C GLY A 2 -26.43 13.45 -6.09
N PRO A 3 -26.39 13.33 -7.44
CA PRO A 3 -25.30 12.69 -8.20
C PRO A 3 -23.91 13.34 -8.00
N ARG A 4 -23.87 14.61 -7.57
CA ARG A 4 -22.61 15.33 -7.29
C ARG A 4 -21.87 14.84 -6.04
N LEU A 5 -22.59 14.42 -4.99
CA LEU A 5 -21.95 13.90 -3.78
C LEU A 5 -21.29 12.54 -4.05
N ASN A 6 -21.95 11.66 -4.82
CA ASN A 6 -21.40 10.36 -5.20
C ASN A 6 -20.08 10.49 -5.98
N PHE A 7 -19.95 11.50 -6.84
CA PHE A 7 -18.73 11.74 -7.60
C PHE A 7 -17.56 12.21 -6.71
N ILE A 8 -17.83 13.06 -5.71
CA ILE A 8 -16.79 13.51 -4.76
C ILE A 8 -16.29 12.34 -3.91
N TYR A 9 -17.20 11.50 -3.39
CA TYR A 9 -16.81 10.31 -2.64
C TYR A 9 -16.04 9.31 -3.49
N PHE A 10 -16.46 9.11 -4.75
CA PHE A 10 -15.75 8.26 -5.71
C PHE A 10 -14.30 8.74 -5.93
N ILE A 11 -14.09 10.04 -6.11
CA ILE A 11 -12.75 10.60 -6.27
C ILE A 11 -11.92 10.43 -5.00
N CYS A 12 -12.50 10.68 -3.82
CA CYS A 12 -11.80 10.48 -2.54
C CYS A 12 -11.39 9.02 -2.34
N ASP A 13 -12.26 8.06 -2.67
CA ASP A 13 -11.96 6.63 -2.58
C ASP A 13 -10.88 6.21 -3.59
N LEU A 14 -10.90 6.77 -4.80
CA LEU A 14 -9.87 6.53 -5.82
C LEU A 14 -8.49 7.05 -5.35
N ILE A 15 -8.44 8.26 -4.79
CA ILE A 15 -7.20 8.87 -4.26
C ILE A 15 -6.70 8.06 -3.06
N GLY A 16 -7.58 7.72 -2.12
CA GLY A 16 -7.25 6.91 -0.95
C GLY A 16 -6.67 5.55 -1.35
N THR A 17 -7.29 4.91 -2.33
CA THR A 17 -6.79 3.67 -2.93
C THR A 17 -5.41 3.87 -3.56
N ALA A 18 -5.22 4.90 -4.39
CA ALA A 18 -3.94 5.14 -5.06
C ALA A 18 -2.79 5.37 -4.06
N ILE A 19 -3.01 6.14 -3.00
CA ILE A 19 -2.03 6.38 -1.93
C ILE A 19 -1.69 5.06 -1.23
N PHE A 20 -2.70 4.25 -0.95
CA PHE A 20 -2.51 2.96 -0.30
C PHE A 20 -1.68 2.00 -1.17
N PHE A 21 -2.02 1.85 -2.45
CA PHE A 21 -1.28 1.01 -3.39
C PHE A 21 0.15 1.49 -3.58
N TYR A 22 0.37 2.81 -3.66
CA TYR A 22 1.71 3.38 -3.73
C TYR A 22 2.55 3.03 -2.49
N ALA A 23 1.98 3.15 -1.29
CA ALA A 23 2.66 2.80 -0.05
C ALA A 23 2.98 1.29 0.04
N ALA A 24 2.02 0.44 -0.33
CA ALA A 24 2.21 -1.01 -0.37
C ALA A 24 3.27 -1.43 -1.39
N TYR A 25 3.20 -0.89 -2.61
CA TYR A 25 4.17 -1.15 -3.67
C TYR A 25 5.57 -0.67 -3.28
N ARG A 26 5.68 0.51 -2.67
CA ARG A 26 6.95 1.04 -2.18
C ARG A 26 7.60 0.10 -1.17
N ARG A 27 6.83 -0.45 -0.22
CA ARG A 27 7.35 -1.42 0.77
C ARG A 27 7.74 -2.74 0.13
N PHE A 28 6.95 -3.23 -0.82
CA PHE A 28 7.27 -4.43 -1.58
C PHE A 28 8.57 -4.26 -2.40
N TYR A 29 8.71 -3.13 -3.09
CA TYR A 29 9.91 -2.77 -3.84
C TYR A 29 11.13 -2.70 -2.93
N LEU A 30 10.98 -2.15 -1.73
CA LEU A 30 12.04 -2.00 -0.74
C LEU A 30 12.46 -3.36 -0.13
N CYS A 31 11.51 -4.27 0.11
CA CYS A 31 11.82 -5.66 0.51
C CYS A 31 12.53 -6.43 -0.60
N ARG A 32 12.06 -6.30 -1.86
CA ARG A 32 12.62 -7.02 -3.01
C ARG A 32 14.01 -6.52 -3.40
N ASN A 33 14.28 -5.22 -3.22
CA ASN A 33 15.56 -4.61 -3.56
C ASN A 33 16.41 -4.30 -2.33
N VAL A 34 16.11 -4.88 -1.15
CA VAL A 34 16.79 -4.53 0.11
C VAL A 34 18.30 -4.70 0.00
N ASP A 35 18.76 -5.79 -0.61
CA ASP A 35 20.18 -6.09 -0.80
C ASP A 35 20.85 -5.11 -1.76
N ARG A 36 20.12 -4.66 -2.79
CA ARG A 36 20.61 -3.70 -3.77
C ARG A 36 20.68 -2.29 -3.17
N LEU A 37 19.70 -1.93 -2.34
CA LEU A 37 19.63 -0.65 -1.65
C LEU A 37 20.67 -0.54 -0.52
N GLU A 38 20.92 -1.63 0.20
CA GLU A 38 22.00 -1.73 1.19
C GLU A 38 23.37 -1.61 0.53
N ARG A 39 23.63 -2.36 -0.55
CA ARG A 39 24.88 -2.23 -1.32
C ARG A 39 25.09 -0.85 -1.94
N ALA A 40 24.01 -0.16 -2.29
CA ALA A 40 24.05 1.22 -2.79
C ALA A 40 24.22 2.27 -1.67
N GLY A 41 24.31 1.87 -0.40
CA GLY A 41 24.42 2.79 0.75
C GLY A 41 23.15 3.60 1.03
N LYS A 42 22.03 3.29 0.35
CA LYS A 42 20.74 4.00 0.49
C LYS A 42 19.91 3.49 1.67
N LEU A 43 20.30 2.37 2.27
CA LEU A 43 19.62 1.74 3.40
C LEU A 43 20.62 1.42 4.50
N LYS A 44 20.26 1.70 5.77
CA LYS A 44 21.08 1.30 6.91
C LYS A 44 21.07 -0.23 7.05
N PRO A 45 22.20 -0.88 7.38
CA PRO A 45 22.28 -2.33 7.55
C PRO A 45 21.31 -2.88 8.62
N SER A 46 21.10 -2.14 9.70
CA SER A 46 20.14 -2.49 10.75
C SER A 46 18.69 -2.54 10.25
N VAL A 47 18.33 -1.63 9.35
CA VAL A 47 17.00 -1.58 8.72
C VAL A 47 16.85 -2.71 7.70
N ALA A 48 17.91 -2.99 6.93
CA ALA A 48 17.94 -4.12 5.99
C ALA A 48 17.76 -5.47 6.70
N ALA A 49 18.49 -5.69 7.81
CA ALA A 49 18.38 -6.89 8.62
C ALA A 49 16.96 -7.08 9.20
N TRP A 50 16.33 -6.02 9.68
CA TRP A 50 14.96 -6.05 10.17
C TRP A 50 13.95 -6.43 9.08
N ILE A 51 14.09 -5.87 7.87
CA ILE A 51 13.23 -6.17 6.72
C ILE A 51 13.37 -7.63 6.30
N ARG A 52 14.60 -8.18 6.30
CA ARG A 52 14.86 -9.60 5.97
C ARG A 52 14.23 -10.56 6.97
N GLN A 53 14.18 -10.20 8.26
CA GLN A 53 13.56 -11.03 9.30
C GLN A 53 12.01 -10.98 9.25
N ASN A 54 11.42 -9.89 8.74
CA ASN A 54 9.97 -9.70 8.68
C ASN A 54 9.41 -9.31 7.29
N PRO A 55 9.64 -10.12 6.25
CA PRO A 55 9.17 -9.82 4.89
C PRO A 55 7.63 -9.86 4.79
N ARG A 56 6.98 -10.78 5.52
CA ARG A 56 5.50 -10.95 5.49
C ARG A 56 4.74 -9.84 6.22
N ALA A 57 5.28 -9.34 7.33
CA ALA A 57 4.69 -8.21 8.07
C ALA A 57 4.75 -6.90 7.27
N SER A 58 5.76 -6.75 6.42
CA SER A 58 6.01 -5.52 5.67
C SER A 58 5.20 -5.42 4.36
N SER A 59 4.81 -6.54 3.76
CA SER A 59 4.23 -6.57 2.40
C SER A 59 2.88 -7.30 2.30
N GLY A 60 2.76 -8.52 2.85
CA GLY A 60 1.55 -9.32 2.70
C GLY A 60 0.33 -8.76 3.44
N MET A 61 0.52 -8.29 4.69
CA MET A 61 -0.57 -7.73 5.50
C MET A 61 -1.14 -6.43 4.91
N TRP A 62 -0.29 -5.60 4.31
CA TRP A 62 -0.73 -4.34 3.71
C TRP A 62 -1.49 -4.56 2.42
N ILE A 63 -1.10 -5.54 1.59
CA ILE A 63 -1.87 -5.88 0.39
C ILE A 63 -3.29 -6.34 0.76
N ILE A 64 -3.42 -7.17 1.80
CA ILE A 64 -4.73 -7.63 2.29
C ILE A 64 -5.56 -6.45 2.80
N VAL A 65 -4.98 -5.55 3.60
CA VAL A 65 -5.68 -4.35 4.09
C VAL A 65 -6.13 -3.45 2.93
N GLY A 66 -5.30 -3.28 1.90
CA GLY A 66 -5.63 -2.48 0.72
C GLY A 66 -6.75 -3.06 -0.12
N CYS A 67 -6.71 -4.37 -0.36
CA CYS A 67 -7.77 -5.08 -1.06
C CYS A 67 -9.09 -5.04 -0.29
N SER A 68 -9.06 -5.17 1.04
CA SER A 68 -10.25 -5.03 1.90
C SER A 68 -10.83 -3.61 1.85
N PHE A 69 -9.98 -2.58 1.84
CA PHE A 69 -10.41 -1.19 1.74
C PHE A 69 -11.05 -0.89 0.38
N LEU A 70 -10.44 -1.37 -0.71
CA LEU A 70 -10.99 -1.29 -2.05
C LEU A 70 -12.34 -2.01 -2.17
N PHE A 71 -12.44 -3.21 -1.60
CA PHE A 71 -13.68 -3.99 -1.60
C PHE A 71 -14.80 -3.25 -0.86
N LEU A 72 -14.50 -2.65 0.30
CA LEU A 72 -15.45 -1.84 1.08
C LEU A 72 -15.88 -0.56 0.33
N ALA A 73 -14.95 0.13 -0.33
CA ALA A 73 -15.25 1.30 -1.14
C ALA A 73 -16.14 0.94 -2.34
N PHE A 74 -15.81 -0.15 -3.04
CA PHE A 74 -16.59 -0.64 -4.18
C PHE A 74 -17.98 -1.14 -3.78
N ALA A 75 -18.09 -1.86 -2.65
CA ALA A 75 -19.37 -2.31 -2.10
C ALA A 75 -20.29 -1.14 -1.73
N ARG A 76 -19.74 0.00 -1.28
CA ARG A 76 -20.49 1.22 -1.00
C ARG A 76 -21.02 1.95 -2.23
N LEU A 77 -20.42 1.75 -3.40
CA LEU A 77 -20.88 2.35 -4.65
C LEU A 77 -22.04 1.58 -5.28
N TRP A 78 -22.26 0.32 -4.88
CA TRP A 78 -23.30 -0.57 -5.41
C TRP A 78 -24.45 -0.84 -4.41
N GLY A 79 -24.39 -0.25 -3.21
CA GLY A 79 -25.40 -0.40 -2.14
C GLY A 79 -26.29 0.83 -1.94
#